data_AF-A0A8S4QKH1-F1
#
_entry.id   AF-A0A8S4QKH1-F1
#
_cell.length_a   1.000
_cell.length_b   1.000
_cell.length_c   1.000
_cell.angle_alpha   90.00
_cell.angle_beta   90.00
_cell.angle_gamma   90.00
#
_symmetry.space_group_name_H-M   'P 1'
#
loop_
_entity.id
_entity.type
_entity.pdbx_description
1 polymer ?
#
loop_
_entity_poly.entity_id
_entity_poly.type
_entity_poly.pdbx_seq_one_letter_code
_entity_poly.pdbx_strand_id
1 'polypeptide(L)' 'MALICSGCRSHNGMAMAEEFEFVSYICAYCGHMNAARKQKPVAPPLTPVRALPAPRRSIT' A
#
# COMPACT_ATOMS: atom_id res chain seq x y z
N MET A 1 7.11 -13.26 7.92
CA MET A 1 8.06 -13.11 6.79
C MET A 1 8.54 -11.65 6.78
N ALA A 2 9.75 -11.32 6.29
CA ALA A 2 10.34 -9.98 6.45
C ALA A 2 10.92 -9.43 5.13
N LEU A 3 10.80 -8.13 4.93
CA LEU A 3 11.46 -7.42 3.85
C LEU A 3 12.94 -7.24 4.18
N ILE A 4 13.82 -7.49 3.22
CA ILE A 4 15.26 -7.31 3.38
C ILE A 4 15.67 -6.03 2.66
N CYS A 5 16.41 -5.16 3.34
CA CYS A 5 16.90 -3.92 2.75
C CYS A 5 18.01 -4.21 1.73
N SER A 6 17.90 -3.68 0.51
CA SER A 6 18.95 -3.81 -0.52
C SER A 6 20.25 -3.10 -0.14
N GLY A 7 20.17 -1.97 0.57
CA GLY A 7 21.34 -1.21 1.03
C GLY A 7 22.11 -1.88 2.18
N CYS A 8 21.47 -2.15 3.32
CA CYS A 8 22.15 -2.66 4.53
C CYS A 8 21.94 -4.16 4.81
N ARG A 9 21.07 -4.85 4.06
CA ARG A 9 20.68 -6.26 4.28
C ARG A 9 20.02 -6.55 5.63
N SER A 10 19.63 -5.52 6.38
CA SER A 10 18.85 -5.67 7.60
C SER A 10 17.40 -6.06 7.29
N HIS A 11 16.80 -6.85 8.17
CA HIS A 11 15.40 -7.25 8.09
C HIS A 11 14.50 -6.14 8.65
N ASN A 12 13.57 -5.66 7.85
CA ASN A 12 12.47 -4.81 8.30
C ASN A 12 11.25 -5.71 8.46
N GLY A 13 10.73 -5.81 9.68
CA GLY A 13 9.72 -6.79 10.07
C GLY A 13 8.36 -6.64 9.36
N MET A 14 7.61 -7.76 9.39
CA MET A 14 6.17 -7.93 9.17
C MET A 14 5.53 -7.23 7.95
N ALA A 15 5.80 -7.76 6.76
CA ALA A 15 4.85 -7.64 5.65
C ALA A 15 4.32 -9.03 5.28
N MET A 16 3.07 -9.10 4.80
CA MET A 16 2.53 -10.33 4.25
C MET A 16 3.28 -10.70 2.97
N ALA A 17 3.40 -11.99 2.66
CA ALA A 17 4.20 -12.44 1.52
C ALA A 17 3.65 -11.88 0.19
N GLU A 18 2.34 -11.72 0.11
CA GLU A 18 1.61 -11.18 -1.04
C GLU A 18 1.89 -9.67 -1.26
N GLU A 19 2.34 -8.96 -0.23
CA GLU A 19 2.59 -7.52 -0.28
C GLU A 19 4.03 -7.20 -0.72
N PHE A 20 4.94 -8.17 -0.62
CA PHE A 20 6.37 -8.00 -0.85
C PHE A 20 6.76 -7.47 -2.23
N GLU A 21 5.91 -7.71 -3.23
CA GLU A 21 6.16 -7.23 -4.58
C GLU A 21 5.72 -5.78 -4.77
N PHE A 22 4.77 -5.30 -3.97
CA PHE A 22 4.05 -4.05 -4.23
C PHE A 22 4.33 -2.95 -3.19
N VAL A 23 5.01 -3.26 -2.10
CA VAL A 23 5.35 -2.31 -1.04
C VAL A 23 6.71 -1.65 -1.34
N SER A 24 6.73 -0.32 -1.31
CA SER A 24 7.95 0.46 -1.11
C SER A 24 8.09 0.81 0.37
N TYR A 25 9.33 0.93 0.86
CA TYR A 25 9.57 1.30 2.24
C TYR A 25 10.91 2.02 2.43
N ILE A 26 11.01 2.83 3.48
CA ILE A 26 12.28 3.39 3.93
C ILE A 26 12.83 2.48 5.03
N CYS A 27 14.07 2.02 4.89
CA CYS A 27 14.71 1.17 5.89
C CYS A 27 14.90 1.93 7.20
N ALA A 28 14.39 1.38 8.31
CA ALA A 28 14.49 2.01 9.62
C ALA A 28 15.93 2.09 10.17
N TYR A 29 16.85 1.29 9.61
CA TYR A 29 18.24 1.22 10.06
C TYR A 29 19.17 2.14 9.28
N CYS A 30 19.07 2.15 7.95
CA CYS A 30 20.00 2.90 7.08
C CYS A 30 19.35 4.03 6.27
N GLY A 31 18.03 4.24 6.40
CA GLY A 31 17.31 5.28 5.66
C GLY A 31 17.18 5.05 4.16
N HIS A 32 17.66 3.91 3.62
CA HIS A 32 17.58 3.61 2.20
C HIS A 32 16.12 3.42 1.75
N MET A 33 15.74 4.09 0.67
CA MET A 33 14.47 3.87 -0.01
C MET A 33 14.54 2.57 -0.81
N ASN A 34 13.69 1.62 -0.46
CA ASN A 34 13.50 0.37 -1.19
C ASN A 34 12.21 0.50 -2.01
N ALA A 35 12.32 0.54 -3.33
CA ALA A 35 11.17 0.62 -4.23
C ALA A 35 10.40 -0.71 -4.30
N ALA A 36 9.11 -0.65 -4.60
CA ALA A 36 8.31 -1.83 -4.91
C ALA A 36 8.89 -2.55 -6.15
N ARG A 37 8.85 -3.88 -6.14
CA ARG A 37 9.35 -4.71 -7.26
C ARG A 37 8.40 -4.70 -8.46
N LYS A 38 7.11 -4.51 -8.20
CA LYS A 38 6.04 -4.45 -9.19
C LYS A 38 5.09 -3.31 -8.84
N GLN A 39 4.47 -2.75 -9.88
CA GLN A 39 3.34 -1.84 -9.71
C GLN A 39 2.06 -2.68 -9.61
N LYS A 40 1.12 -2.27 -8.73
CA LYS A 40 -0.20 -2.90 -8.72
C LYS A 40 -0.92 -2.59 -10.03
N PRO A 41 -1.70 -3.55 -10.57
CA PRO A 41 -2.61 -3.26 -11.66
C PRO A 41 -3.54 -2.10 -11.28
N VAL A 42 -3.86 -1.25 -12.25
CA VAL A 42 -4.88 -0.21 -12.06
C VAL A 42 -6.22 -0.91 -11.86
N ALA A 43 -6.89 -0.59 -10.75
CA ALA A 43 -8.22 -1.13 -10.51
C ALA A 43 -9.16 -0.69 -11.65
N PRO A 44 -10.05 -1.57 -12.14
CA PRO A 44 -11.08 -1.18 -13.08
C PRO A 44 -11.87 0.03 -12.54
N PRO A 45 -12.32 0.95 -13.42
CA PRO A 45 -13.19 2.02 -12.98
C PRO A 45 -14.42 1.41 -12.32
N LEU A 46 -14.74 1.88 -11.10
CA LEU A 46 -16.00 1.51 -10.48
C LEU A 46 -17.11 2.01 -11.40
N THR A 47 -18.00 1.12 -11.83
CA THR A 47 -19.26 1.57 -12.40
C THR A 47 -19.93 2.45 -11.34
N PRO A 48 -20.50 3.61 -11.70
CA PRO A 48 -21.29 4.35 -10.74
C PRO A 48 -22.50 3.48 -10.38
N VAL A 49 -22.41 2.74 -9.27
CA VAL A 49 -23.59 2.36 -8.50
C VAL A 49 -24.30 3.69 -8.30
N ARG A 50 -25.48 3.85 -8.93
CA ARG A 50 -26.31 5.06 -8.85
C ARG A 50 -26.09 5.69 -7.48
N ALA A 51 -25.43 6.85 -7.46
CA ALA A 51 -25.06 7.49 -6.21
C ALA A 51 -26.29 7.48 -5.32
N LEU A 52 -26.21 6.77 -4.19
CA LEU A 52 -27.32 6.77 -3.24
C LEU A 52 -27.57 8.24 -2.91
N PRO A 53 -28.82 8.72 -3.02
CA PRO A 53 -29.11 10.11 -2.72
C PRO A 53 -28.61 10.40 -1.31
N ALA A 54 -27.86 11.50 -1.15
CA ALA A 54 -27.31 11.89 0.13
C ALA A 54 -28.44 11.93 1.18
N PRO A 55 -28.22 11.42 2.40
CA PRO A 55 -29.24 11.49 3.44
C PRO A 55 -29.58 12.96 3.67
N ARG A 56 -30.87 13.30 3.59
CA ARG A 56 -31.35 14.63 3.96
C ARG A 56 -30.93 14.87 5.41
N ARG A 57 -30.02 15.80 5.63
CA ARG A 57 -29.75 16.34 6.96
C ARG A 57 -30.99 17.08 7.41
N SER A 58 -31.78 16.49 8.30
CA SER A 58 -32.80 17.20 9.05
C SER A 58 -32.07 18.21 9.93
N ILE A 59 -32.14 19.48 9.55
CA ILE A 59 -31.80 20.59 10.45
C ILE A 59 -32.96 20.67 11.44
N THR A 60 -32.68 20.33 12.69
CA THR A 60 -33.43 20.76 13.86
C THR A 60 -32.52 21.66 14.67
#